data_AF-A0A1S1YSP5-F1
#
_entry.id   AF-A0A1S1YSP5-F1
#
_cell.length_a   1.000
_cell.length_b   1.000
_cell.length_c   1.000
_cell.angle_alpha   90.00
_cell.angle_beta   90.00
_cell.angle_gamma   90.00
#
_symmetry.space_group_name_H-M   'P 1'
#
loop_
_entity.id
_entity.type
_entity.pdbx_description
1 polymer ?
#
loop_
_entity_poly.entity_id
_entity_poly.type
_entity_poly.pdbx_seq_one_letter_code
_entity_poly.pdbx_strand_id
1 'polypeptide(L)'
;MICLFFTSQAHVGEKINQLSRTSLSSIKGTSFQNDDAVKLIDDYLVFNQENQVDYLYNPNNGELVLYLKDGLQKVEVMDYHITSQITNVDFKVNDKIILHVSYYTDSGKILLTRSKQYSEFWEEYIPVITEL
;
A
#
# COMPACT_ATOMS: atom_id res chain seq x y z
N MET A 1 19.58 30.17 -15.53
CA MET A 1 19.57 29.38 -14.28
C MET A 1 18.20 29.59 -13.63
N ILE A 2 17.25 28.69 -13.91
CA ILE A 2 15.90 28.78 -13.33
C ILE A 2 15.83 27.64 -12.30
N CYS A 3 15.83 28.03 -11.02
CA CYS A 3 15.54 27.12 -9.92
C CYS A 3 14.08 26.66 -10.01
N LEU A 4 13.86 25.36 -10.20
CA LEU A 4 12.55 24.72 -10.09
C LEU A 4 12.43 24.10 -8.69
N PHE A 5 11.99 24.89 -7.70
CA PHE A 5 11.64 24.41 -6.35
C PHE A 5 10.11 24.23 -6.18
N PHE A 6 9.41 23.71 -7.18
CA PHE A 6 7.94 23.54 -7.13
C PHE A 6 7.44 22.09 -7.06
N THR A 7 8.31 21.08 -7.05
CA THR A 7 7.87 19.68 -7.15
C THR A 7 7.45 19.05 -5.82
N SER A 8 8.01 19.49 -4.68
CA SER A 8 7.79 18.84 -3.38
C SER A 8 6.40 19.05 -2.80
N GLN A 9 5.83 20.27 -2.87
CA GLN A 9 4.52 20.54 -2.27
C GLN A 9 3.36 19.92 -3.07
N ALA A 10 3.48 19.83 -4.39
CA ALA A 10 2.47 19.21 -5.24
C ALA A 10 2.31 17.71 -4.93
N HIS A 11 3.43 16.98 -4.80
CA HIS A 11 3.39 15.53 -4.48
C HIS A 11 2.83 15.26 -3.09
N VAL A 12 3.11 16.13 -2.11
CA VAL A 12 2.53 16.02 -0.76
C VAL A 12 1.02 16.28 -0.80
N GLY A 13 0.58 17.31 -1.56
CA GLY A 13 -0.85 17.61 -1.72
C GLY A 13 -1.64 16.49 -2.40
N GLU A 14 -1.10 15.88 -3.45
CA GLU A 14 -1.70 14.73 -4.13
C GLU A 14 -1.83 13.52 -3.20
N LYS A 15 -0.76 13.17 -2.46
CA LYS A 15 -0.77 12.08 -1.47
C LYS A 15 -1.82 12.30 -0.38
N ILE A 16 -1.95 13.52 0.15
CA ILE A 16 -2.96 13.84 1.18
C ILE A 16 -4.38 13.73 0.61
N ASN A 17 -4.60 14.19 -0.63
CA ASN A 17 -5.91 14.06 -1.29
C ASN A 17 -6.32 12.61 -1.50
N GLN A 18 -5.38 11.74 -1.90
CA GLN A 18 -5.59 10.30 -2.02
C GLN A 18 -5.99 9.65 -0.68
N LEU A 19 -5.39 10.10 0.42
CA LEU A 19 -5.70 9.64 1.78
C LEU A 19 -6.96 10.27 2.39
N SER A 20 -7.66 11.14 1.65
CA SER A 20 -8.88 11.76 2.14
C SER A 20 -10.01 10.75 2.31
N ARG A 21 -10.95 11.05 3.22
CA ARG A 21 -12.14 10.22 3.44
C ARG A 21 -12.92 9.99 2.15
N THR A 22 -13.08 11.02 1.32
CA THR A 22 -13.82 10.91 0.05
C THR A 22 -13.16 9.90 -0.88
N SER A 23 -11.86 10.04 -1.10
CA SER A 23 -11.08 9.13 -1.95
C SER A 23 -11.13 7.69 -1.44
N LEU A 24 -10.81 7.46 -0.17
CA LEU A 24 -10.80 6.13 0.42
C LEU A 24 -12.20 5.49 0.48
N SER A 25 -13.25 6.29 0.71
CA SER A 25 -14.64 5.80 0.66
C SER A 25 -15.06 5.34 -0.73
N SER A 26 -14.53 5.96 -1.78
CA SER A 26 -14.90 5.64 -3.17
C SER A 26 -14.30 4.32 -3.66
N ILE A 27 -13.17 3.90 -3.07
CA ILE A 27 -12.47 2.67 -3.44
C ILE A 27 -12.68 1.53 -2.45
N LYS A 28 -13.19 1.79 -1.23
CA LYS A 28 -13.44 0.76 -0.23
C LYS A 28 -14.36 -0.34 -0.77
N GLY A 29 -13.97 -1.59 -0.55
CA GLY A 29 -14.67 -2.78 -1.03
C GLY A 29 -14.50 -3.05 -2.54
N THR A 30 -13.72 -2.23 -3.25
CA THR A 30 -13.43 -2.44 -4.66
C THR A 30 -12.24 -3.37 -4.82
N SER A 31 -12.33 -4.27 -5.80
CA SER A 31 -11.24 -5.15 -6.19
C SER A 31 -10.73 -4.79 -7.58
N PHE A 32 -9.41 -4.70 -7.69
CA PHE A 32 -8.65 -4.39 -8.89
C PHE A 32 -7.82 -5.61 -9.28
N GLN A 33 -7.56 -5.76 -10.57
CA GLN A 33 -6.82 -6.91 -11.10
C GLN A 33 -5.68 -6.48 -12.02
N ASN A 34 -4.62 -7.29 -12.08
CA ASN A 34 -3.47 -7.13 -12.97
C ASN A 34 -2.92 -5.70 -12.93
N ASP A 35 -2.77 -5.05 -14.09
CA ASP A 35 -2.23 -3.69 -14.22
C ASP A 35 -2.94 -2.65 -13.34
N ASP A 36 -4.24 -2.78 -13.11
CA ASP A 36 -4.97 -1.84 -12.25
C ASP A 36 -4.72 -2.10 -10.76
N ALA A 37 -4.44 -3.35 -10.39
CA ALA A 37 -3.96 -3.69 -9.05
C ALA A 37 -2.55 -3.12 -8.81
N VAL A 38 -1.68 -3.19 -9.82
CA VAL A 38 -0.34 -2.60 -9.79
C VAL A 38 -0.42 -1.08 -9.62
N LYS A 39 -1.17 -0.39 -10.48
CA LYS A 39 -1.36 1.08 -10.37
C LYS A 39 -1.88 1.48 -9.00
N LEU A 40 -2.91 0.78 -8.51
CA LEU A 40 -3.47 1.09 -7.19
C LEU A 40 -2.40 0.97 -6.10
N ILE A 41 -1.66 -0.14 -6.05
CA ILE A 41 -0.66 -0.34 -5.01
C ILE A 41 0.50 0.65 -5.14
N ASP A 42 0.91 0.99 -6.37
CA ASP A 42 1.99 1.94 -6.62
C ASP A 42 1.69 3.35 -6.08
N ASP A 43 0.40 3.73 -6.00
CA ASP A 43 0.00 4.98 -5.36
C ASP A 43 0.32 5.01 -3.84
N TYR A 44 0.38 3.83 -3.20
CA TYR A 44 0.61 3.68 -1.76
C TYR A 44 2.05 3.30 -1.41
N LEU A 45 2.60 2.27 -2.07
CA LEU A 45 3.95 1.72 -1.88
C LEU A 45 4.69 1.68 -3.22
N VAL A 46 6.03 1.67 -3.22
CA VAL A 46 6.77 1.52 -4.48
C VAL A 46 6.66 0.09 -4.95
N PHE A 47 6.11 -0.11 -6.14
CA PHE A 47 6.07 -1.40 -6.83
C PHE A 47 7.26 -1.54 -7.78
N ASN A 48 8.03 -2.61 -7.65
CA ASN A 48 9.08 -2.98 -8.58
C ASN A 48 8.88 -4.42 -9.06
N GLN A 49 9.26 -4.66 -10.31
CA GLN A 49 9.25 -5.99 -10.91
C GLN A 49 10.63 -6.36 -11.42
N GLU A 50 11.18 -7.47 -10.96
CA GLU A 50 12.45 -8.03 -11.46
C GLU A 50 12.30 -9.54 -11.68
N ASN A 51 12.69 -10.04 -12.85
CA ASN A 51 12.73 -11.47 -13.17
C ASN A 51 11.44 -12.25 -12.81
N GLN A 52 10.26 -11.66 -13.13
CA GLN A 52 8.92 -12.21 -12.84
C GLN A 52 8.52 -12.22 -11.36
N VAL A 53 9.27 -11.53 -10.53
CA VAL A 53 8.93 -11.33 -9.12
C VAL A 53 8.53 -9.89 -8.92
N ASP A 54 7.48 -9.69 -8.13
CA ASP A 54 7.03 -8.36 -7.72
C ASP A 54 7.43 -8.06 -6.27
N TYR A 55 7.89 -6.83 -6.05
CA TYR A 55 8.41 -6.34 -4.78
C TYR A 55 7.69 -5.03 -4.39
N LEU A 56 7.27 -4.93 -3.14
CA LEU A 56 6.70 -3.72 -2.56
C LEU A 56 7.67 -3.14 -1.54
N TYR A 57 7.99 -1.86 -1.69
CA TYR A 57 8.87 -1.13 -0.76
C TYR A 57 8.16 0.07 -0.13
N ASN A 58 8.55 0.38 1.10
CA ASN A 58 8.16 1.63 1.73
C ASN A 58 9.00 2.79 1.15
N PRO A 59 8.41 3.75 0.41
CA PRO A 59 9.14 4.86 -0.20
C PRO A 59 9.89 5.77 0.78
N ASN A 60 9.49 5.80 2.07
CA ASN A 60 10.09 6.71 3.04
C ASN A 60 11.42 6.20 3.59
N ASN A 61 11.62 4.88 3.66
CA ASN A 61 12.79 4.26 4.31
C ASN A 61 13.46 3.16 3.46
N GLY A 62 12.89 2.77 2.32
CA GLY A 62 13.40 1.73 1.43
C GLY A 62 13.19 0.30 1.94
N GLU A 63 12.42 0.10 3.01
CA GLU A 63 12.17 -1.21 3.60
C GLU A 63 11.33 -2.10 2.66
N LEU A 64 11.76 -3.36 2.49
CA LEU A 64 10.96 -4.37 1.78
C LEU A 64 9.74 -4.73 2.64
N VAL A 65 8.56 -4.54 2.06
CA VAL A 65 7.28 -4.82 2.72
C VAL A 65 6.75 -6.20 2.33
N LEU A 66 6.80 -6.52 1.03
CA LEU A 66 6.25 -7.76 0.52
C LEU A 66 6.96 -8.17 -0.78
N TYR A 67 7.17 -9.47 -0.92
CA TYR A 67 7.67 -10.14 -2.11
C TYR A 67 6.61 -11.14 -2.58
N LEU A 68 6.29 -11.12 -3.87
CA LEU A 68 5.25 -11.97 -4.49
C LEU A 68 5.89 -12.81 -5.60
N LYS A 69 5.85 -14.14 -5.45
CA LYS A 69 6.46 -15.07 -6.42
C LYS A 69 5.66 -15.17 -7.70
N ASP A 70 4.34 -15.16 -7.54
CA ASP A 70 3.39 -15.35 -8.63
C ASP A 70 2.91 -14.01 -9.23
N GLY A 71 3.57 -12.92 -8.84
CA GLY A 71 3.23 -11.54 -9.19
C GLY A 71 1.99 -11.00 -8.47
N LEU A 72 1.73 -9.71 -8.65
CA LEU A 72 0.57 -9.00 -8.14
C LEU A 72 -0.60 -9.15 -9.13
N GLN A 73 -1.57 -9.99 -8.78
CA GLN A 73 -2.70 -10.31 -9.64
C GLN A 73 -3.97 -9.59 -9.21
N LYS A 74 -4.16 -9.39 -7.91
CA LYS A 74 -5.39 -8.82 -7.36
C LYS A 74 -5.12 -8.04 -6.09
N VAL A 75 -5.78 -6.89 -5.97
CA VAL A 75 -5.80 -6.07 -4.76
C VAL A 75 -7.25 -5.69 -4.46
N GLU A 76 -7.69 -5.91 -3.24
CA GLU A 76 -8.96 -5.42 -2.72
C GLU A 76 -8.70 -4.43 -1.59
N VAL A 77 -9.40 -3.28 -1.61
CA VAL A 77 -9.34 -2.31 -0.51
C VAL A 77 -10.34 -2.75 0.55
N MET A 78 -9.86 -3.37 1.62
CA MET A 78 -10.70 -3.99 2.65
C MET A 78 -11.38 -2.91 3.51
N ASP A 79 -10.57 -2.06 4.12
CA ASP A 79 -11.05 -1.01 5.01
C ASP A 79 -10.06 0.14 5.13
N TYR A 80 -10.52 1.23 5.71
CA TYR A 80 -9.68 2.35 6.09
C TYR A 80 -10.18 3.01 7.38
N HIS A 81 -9.25 3.58 8.15
CA HIS A 81 -9.57 4.32 9.36
C HIS A 81 -8.80 5.63 9.42
N ILE A 82 -9.51 6.75 9.52
CA ILE A 82 -8.92 8.09 9.59
C ILE A 82 -9.17 8.67 10.98
N THR A 83 -8.08 9.06 11.63
CA THR A 83 -8.04 9.86 12.86
C THR A 83 -7.46 11.24 12.55
N SER A 84 -7.39 12.12 13.56
CA SER A 84 -6.77 13.44 13.41
C SER A 84 -5.29 13.39 13.03
N GLN A 85 -4.57 12.31 13.38
CA GLN A 85 -3.12 12.19 13.19
C GLN A 85 -2.73 11.10 12.20
N ILE A 86 -3.51 10.03 12.12
CA ILE A 86 -3.15 8.80 11.39
C ILE A 86 -4.29 8.38 10.47
N THR A 87 -3.92 8.00 9.25
CA THR A 87 -4.77 7.31 8.29
C THR A 87 -4.25 5.90 8.06
N ASN A 88 -5.09 4.90 8.30
CA ASN A 88 -4.79 3.49 8.06
C ASN A 88 -5.57 3.00 6.85
N VAL A 89 -4.92 2.19 6.01
CA VAL A 89 -5.55 1.52 4.87
C VAL A 89 -5.14 0.05 4.86
N ASP A 90 -6.13 -0.83 4.75
CA ASP A 90 -5.95 -2.28 4.68
C ASP A 90 -6.28 -2.79 3.28
N PHE A 91 -5.34 -3.52 2.69
CA PHE A 91 -5.47 -4.17 1.39
C PHE A 91 -5.46 -5.69 1.56
N LYS A 92 -6.21 -6.39 0.71
CA LYS A 92 -6.07 -7.84 0.53
C LYS A 92 -5.41 -8.09 -0.82
N VAL A 93 -4.22 -8.68 -0.77
CA VAL A 93 -3.36 -8.96 -1.92
C VAL A 93 -3.47 -10.45 -2.28
N ASN A 94 -3.72 -10.73 -3.56
CA ASN A 94 -3.86 -12.08 -4.13
C ASN A 94 -4.76 -13.02 -3.32
N ASP A 95 -5.81 -12.47 -2.71
CA ASP A 95 -6.77 -13.18 -1.83
C ASP A 95 -6.18 -13.88 -0.60
N LYS A 96 -4.88 -13.69 -0.30
CA LYS A 96 -4.17 -14.40 0.78
C LYS A 96 -3.58 -13.46 1.83
N ILE A 97 -2.96 -12.37 1.38
CA ILE A 97 -2.15 -11.50 2.24
C ILE A 97 -2.95 -10.26 2.60
N ILE A 98 -2.98 -9.92 3.88
CA ILE A 98 -3.48 -8.63 4.35
C ILE A 98 -2.28 -7.69 4.48
N LEU A 99 -2.29 -6.61 3.72
CA LEU A 99 -1.29 -5.56 3.73
C LEU A 99 -1.87 -4.31 4.41
N HIS A 100 -1.29 -3.93 5.53
CA HIS A 100 -1.65 -2.73 6.29
C HIS A 100 -0.64 -1.62 6.02
N VAL A 101 -1.13 -0.42 5.75
CA VAL A 101 -0.29 0.79 5.66
C VAL A 101 -0.87 1.93 6.49
N SER A 102 -0.04 2.48 7.38
CA SER A 102 -0.37 3.65 8.21
C SER A 102 0.38 4.88 7.72
N TYR A 103 -0.31 6.01 7.68
CA TYR A 103 0.21 7.31 7.24
C TYR A 103 -0.03 8.37 8.29
N TYR A 104 0.87 9.35 8.40
CA TYR A 104 0.56 10.64 9.01
C TYR A 104 -0.43 11.41 8.11
N THR A 105 -1.60 11.74 8.64
CA THR A 105 -2.69 12.36 7.88
C THR A 105 -2.31 13.71 7.28
N ASP A 106 -1.44 14.48 7.95
CA ASP A 106 -1.05 15.84 7.58
C ASP A 106 0.00 15.91 6.46
N SER A 107 0.74 14.83 6.25
CA SER A 107 1.93 14.82 5.40
C SER A 107 1.93 13.68 4.38
N GLY A 108 1.02 12.72 4.52
CA GLY A 108 0.96 11.51 3.71
C GLY A 108 2.20 10.62 3.85
N LYS A 109 3.04 10.85 4.85
CA LYS A 109 4.21 10.04 5.13
C LYS A 109 3.79 8.72 5.75
N ILE A 110 4.24 7.61 5.18
CA ILE A 110 4.15 6.28 5.79
C ILE A 110 4.84 6.28 7.14
N LEU A 111 4.08 5.87 8.16
CA LEU A 111 4.54 5.57 9.51
C LEU A 111 4.89 4.09 9.64
N LEU A 112 4.10 3.21 9.03
CA LEU A 112 4.20 1.78 9.22
C LEU A 112 3.62 1.02 8.03
N THR A 113 4.29 -0.07 7.66
CA THR A 113 3.82 -1.08 6.71
C THR A 113 3.92 -2.44 7.35
N ARG A 114 2.87 -3.26 7.26
CA ARG A 114 2.90 -4.65 7.76
C ARG A 114 2.06 -5.54 6.86
N SER A 115 2.56 -6.73 6.60
CA SER A 115 1.91 -7.77 5.82
C SER A 115 1.71 -9.01 6.70
N LYS A 116 0.54 -9.64 6.61
CA LYS A 116 0.20 -10.86 7.34
C LYS A 116 -0.60 -11.81 6.47
N GLN A 117 -0.44 -13.11 6.70
CA GLN A 117 -1.19 -14.16 6.02
C GLN A 117 -1.72 -15.15 7.06
N TYR A 118 -2.91 -15.69 6.83
CA TYR A 118 -3.45 -16.75 7.68
C TYR A 118 -2.63 -18.03 7.50
N SER A 119 -2.11 -18.55 8.60
CA SER A 119 -1.39 -19.83 8.63
C SER A 119 -2.35 -20.91 9.11
N GLU A 120 -2.63 -21.91 8.28
CA GLU A 120 -3.41 -23.08 8.69
C GLU A 120 -2.70 -23.87 9.79
N PHE A 121 -1.36 -23.87 9.81
CA PHE A 121 -0.57 -24.59 10.81
C PHE A 121 -0.68 -23.97 12.21
N TRP A 122 -0.77 -22.64 12.29
CA TRP A 122 -0.85 -21.90 13.56
C TRP A 122 -2.28 -21.45 13.89
N GLU A 123 -3.23 -21.68 12.98
CA GLU A 123 -4.62 -21.23 13.03
C GLU A 123 -4.79 -19.71 13.29
N GLU A 124 -3.79 -18.91 12.91
CA GLU A 124 -3.76 -17.47 13.14
C GLU A 124 -3.11 -16.69 11.98
N TYR A 125 -3.30 -15.37 11.97
CA TYR A 125 -2.60 -14.48 11.05
C TYR A 125 -1.18 -14.19 11.57
N ILE A 126 -0.18 -14.62 10.81
CA ILE A 126 1.23 -14.36 11.14
C ILE A 126 1.82 -13.28 10.21
N PRO A 127 2.78 -12.48 10.67
CA PRO A 127 3.54 -11.58 9.80
C PRO A 127 4.27 -12.35 8.71
N VAL A 128 4.22 -11.85 7.48
CA VAL A 128 4.90 -12.46 6.33
C VAL A 128 5.56 -11.42 5.46
N ILE A 129 6.69 -11.78 4.85
CA ILE A 129 7.33 -10.97 3.80
C ILE A 129 7.18 -11.62 2.41
N THR A 130 6.61 -12.82 2.36
CA THR A 130 6.33 -13.62 1.16
C THR A 130 5.10 -14.48 1.40
N GLU A 131 4.45 -14.92 0.33
CA GLU A 131 3.38 -15.91 0.37
C GLU A 131 3.83 -17.20 1.10
N LEU A 132 2.98 -17.70 2.02
CA LEU A 132 3.15 -19.03 2.66
C LEU A 132 2.85 -20.17 1.68
#